data_AF-A0AAN6EFR2-F1
#
_entry.id   AF-A0AAN6EFR2-F1
#
_cell.length_a   1.000
_cell.length_b   1.000
_cell.length_c   1.000
_cell.angle_alpha   90.00
_cell.angle_beta   90.00
_cell.angle_gamma   90.00
#
_symmetry.space_group_name_H-M   'P 1'
#
loop_
_entity.id
_entity.type
_entity.pdbx_description
1 polymer ?
#
loop_
_entity_poly.entity_id
_entity_poly.type
_entity_poly.pdbx_seq_one_letter_code
_entity_poly.pdbx_strand_id
1 'polypeptide(L)'
;MPPKKNAKGAASKKTETKTKQKKVEDLTFGLKNKNKSTKVKNYVEQVKNQVNNSGKSKEEKAGETRRKEQEDKKEAERKKQQEFAELFKPMQTQTVPFGVNPKTVLCEFFKLGSCTRGNKCKFSHDKAVERKSEKLDVYTDKRDAQSADTMDTWDQSRLEEVVLSKHGNPQTTTAIVCKHFLEAIENSKYGWFWECPSGGDKCLYKHALPPGFVLKKDRKLEEKEEISLEDFLETERHKLGSNQTPVTLESFTAWKAARQARKEAEEQQ
;
A
#
# COMPACT_ATOMS: atom_id res chain seq x y z
N MET A 1 12.54 38.74 -54.51
CA MET A 1 13.11 37.37 -54.64
C MET A 1 13.12 36.79 -53.24
N PRO A 2 12.49 35.63 -52.92
CA PRO A 2 12.33 34.38 -53.68
C PRO A 2 10.85 33.96 -53.92
N PRO A 3 10.55 32.95 -54.78
CA PRO A 3 9.17 32.61 -55.12
C PRO A 3 8.50 31.70 -54.06
N LYS A 4 7.28 32.07 -53.68
CA LYS A 4 6.35 31.27 -52.84
C LYS A 4 6.04 29.93 -53.53
N LYS A 5 6.46 28.81 -52.92
CA LYS A 5 6.00 27.46 -53.32
C LYS A 5 4.57 27.21 -52.81
N ASN A 6 3.72 26.76 -53.73
CA ASN A 6 2.30 26.48 -53.60
C ASN A 6 1.95 25.46 -52.48
N ALA A 7 1.07 25.87 -51.57
CA ALA A 7 0.36 25.01 -50.63
C ALA A 7 -0.94 24.44 -51.25
N LYS A 8 -0.86 23.75 -52.40
CA LYS A 8 -2.02 23.14 -53.10
C LYS A 8 -2.01 21.59 -53.10
N GLY A 9 -1.27 20.94 -52.21
CA GLY A 9 -1.13 19.46 -52.20
C GLY A 9 -2.04 18.69 -51.24
N ALA A 10 -2.53 19.31 -50.16
CA ALA A 10 -3.20 18.57 -49.08
C ALA A 10 -4.71 18.37 -49.28
N ALA A 11 -5.40 19.27 -49.99
CA ALA A 11 -6.84 19.18 -50.24
C ALA A 11 -7.20 18.13 -51.32
N SER A 12 -6.28 17.80 -52.22
CA SER A 12 -6.50 16.85 -53.32
C SER A 12 -6.52 15.39 -52.84
N LYS A 13 -5.57 14.98 -51.99
CA LYS A 13 -5.46 13.60 -51.49
C LYS A 13 -6.67 13.15 -50.65
N LYS A 14 -7.20 14.03 -49.79
CA LYS A 14 -8.39 13.76 -48.96
C LYS A 14 -9.66 13.62 -49.82
N THR A 15 -9.73 14.37 -50.91
CA THR A 15 -10.83 14.31 -51.87
C THR A 15 -10.76 13.02 -52.70
N GLU A 16 -9.57 12.60 -53.13
CA GLU A 16 -9.34 11.32 -53.82
C GLU A 16 -9.60 10.09 -52.94
N THR A 17 -9.27 10.13 -51.65
CA THR A 17 -9.60 9.04 -50.72
C THR A 17 -11.11 8.93 -50.50
N LYS A 18 -11.82 10.06 -50.44
CA LYS A 18 -13.29 10.10 -50.26
C LYS A 18 -14.02 9.59 -51.51
N THR A 19 -13.52 9.88 -52.72
CA THR A 19 -14.10 9.34 -53.96
C THR A 19 -13.84 7.84 -54.11
N LYS A 20 -12.67 7.34 -53.71
CA LYS A 20 -12.37 5.90 -53.66
C LYS A 20 -13.25 5.17 -52.64
N GLN A 21 -13.47 5.74 -51.45
CA GLN A 21 -14.40 5.19 -50.44
C GLN A 21 -15.83 5.10 -50.96
N LYS A 22 -16.34 6.16 -51.61
CA LYS A 22 -17.68 6.13 -52.25
C LYS A 22 -17.80 5.03 -53.32
N LYS A 23 -16.78 4.84 -54.16
CA LYS A 23 -16.75 3.76 -55.17
C LYS A 23 -16.77 2.36 -54.52
N VAL A 24 -16.04 2.16 -53.42
CA VAL A 24 -16.12 0.92 -52.65
C VAL A 24 -17.51 0.72 -52.06
N GLU A 25 -18.11 1.76 -51.48
CA GLU A 25 -19.43 1.68 -50.85
C GLU A 25 -20.55 1.36 -51.83
N ASP A 26 -20.42 1.85 -53.06
CA ASP A 26 -21.33 1.63 -54.19
C ASP A 26 -21.17 0.21 -54.79
N LEU A 27 -19.93 -0.22 -55.05
CA LEU A 27 -19.64 -1.58 -55.55
C LEU A 27 -19.93 -2.69 -54.53
N THR A 28 -19.95 -2.34 -53.24
CA THR A 28 -20.30 -3.25 -52.14
C THR A 28 -21.72 -3.01 -51.61
N PHE A 29 -22.48 -2.13 -52.27
CA PHE A 29 -23.87 -1.85 -51.93
C PHE A 29 -24.74 -3.11 -52.13
N GLY A 30 -25.66 -3.38 -51.22
CA GLY A 30 -26.49 -4.60 -51.24
C GLY A 30 -25.84 -5.87 -50.68
N LEU A 31 -24.50 -5.96 -50.64
CA LEU A 31 -23.77 -7.07 -49.98
C LEU A 31 -23.63 -6.87 -48.46
N LYS A 32 -23.87 -5.64 -47.98
CA LYS A 32 -23.73 -5.26 -46.55
C LYS A 32 -24.64 -6.07 -45.61
N ASN A 33 -25.79 -6.56 -46.10
CA ASN A 33 -26.72 -7.41 -45.33
C ASN A 33 -26.28 -8.90 -45.27
N LYS A 34 -25.23 -9.28 -46.01
CA LYS A 34 -24.67 -10.66 -46.08
C LYS A 34 -23.21 -10.73 -45.60
N ASN A 35 -22.71 -9.69 -44.92
CA ASN A 35 -21.34 -9.55 -44.42
C ASN A 35 -20.88 -10.61 -43.40
N LYS A 36 -21.74 -11.54 -43.00
CA LYS A 36 -21.40 -12.68 -42.14
C LYS A 36 -20.75 -13.83 -42.91
N SER A 37 -20.97 -13.93 -44.22
CA SER A 37 -20.38 -14.99 -45.06
C SER A 37 -18.91 -14.69 -45.39
N THR A 38 -18.03 -15.68 -45.21
CA THR A 38 -16.58 -15.60 -45.54
C THR A 38 -16.35 -15.24 -47.01
N LYS A 39 -17.15 -15.79 -47.93
CA LYS A 39 -17.08 -15.46 -49.37
C LYS A 39 -17.41 -13.99 -49.65
N VAL A 40 -18.39 -13.43 -48.94
CA VAL A 40 -18.80 -12.02 -49.09
C VAL A 40 -17.73 -11.09 -48.49
N LYS A 41 -17.13 -11.45 -47.34
CA LYS A 41 -16.00 -10.72 -46.76
C LYS A 41 -14.81 -10.65 -47.71
N ASN A 42 -14.40 -11.80 -48.28
CA ASN A 42 -13.28 -11.86 -49.23
C ASN A 42 -13.55 -11.05 -50.49
N TYR A 43 -14.79 -11.07 -51.01
CA TYR A 43 -15.18 -10.25 -52.17
C TYR A 43 -15.12 -8.74 -51.86
N VAL A 44 -15.65 -8.32 -50.71
CA VAL A 44 -15.58 -6.92 -50.27
C VAL A 44 -14.13 -6.45 -50.10
N GLU A 45 -13.25 -7.31 -49.59
CA GLU A 45 -11.82 -7.04 -49.45
C GLU A 45 -11.09 -6.96 -50.80
N GLN A 46 -11.43 -7.84 -51.74
CA GLN A 46 -10.93 -7.79 -53.12
C GLN A 46 -11.35 -6.50 -53.84
N VAL A 47 -12.61 -6.09 -53.71
CA VAL A 47 -13.12 -4.83 -54.28
C VAL A 47 -12.44 -3.61 -53.65
N LYS A 48 -12.25 -3.60 -52.32
CA LYS A 48 -11.48 -2.56 -51.62
C LYS A 48 -10.05 -2.47 -52.16
N ASN A 49 -9.37 -3.60 -52.31
CA ASN A 49 -8.00 -3.65 -52.80
C ASN A 49 -7.89 -3.22 -54.26
N GLN A 50 -8.86 -3.57 -55.11
CA GLN A 50 -8.91 -3.17 -56.51
C GLN A 50 -9.11 -1.66 -56.67
N VAL A 51 -10.05 -1.06 -55.92
CA VAL A 51 -10.32 0.40 -55.98
C VAL A 51 -9.17 1.21 -55.36
N ASN A 52 -8.55 0.74 -54.28
CA ASN A 52 -7.42 1.42 -53.64
C ASN A 52 -6.13 1.35 -54.46
N ASN A 53 -5.95 0.28 -55.24
CA ASN A 53 -4.82 0.12 -56.14
C ASN A 53 -5.04 0.75 -57.53
N SER A 54 -6.29 1.03 -57.89
CA SER A 54 -6.61 1.74 -59.13
C SER A 54 -6.05 3.17 -59.07
N GLY A 55 -5.10 3.46 -59.97
CA GLY A 55 -4.48 4.78 -60.12
C GLY A 55 -3.15 5.01 -59.39
N LYS A 56 -2.58 4.02 -58.68
CA LYS A 56 -1.21 4.13 -58.13
C LYS A 56 -0.19 3.65 -59.18
N SER A 57 0.79 4.48 -59.52
CA SER A 57 1.92 4.07 -60.36
C SER A 57 2.75 2.98 -59.66
N LYS A 58 3.42 2.11 -60.44
CA LYS A 58 4.33 1.06 -59.93
C LYS A 58 5.43 1.67 -59.04
N GLU A 59 5.90 2.87 -59.37
CA GLU A 59 6.89 3.62 -58.57
C GLU A 59 6.32 4.18 -57.26
N GLU A 60 5.06 4.60 -57.24
CA GLU A 60 4.43 5.14 -56.04
C GLU A 60 4.16 4.03 -55.01
N LYS A 61 3.79 2.83 -55.47
CA LYS A 61 3.71 1.62 -54.64
C LYS A 61 5.08 1.22 -54.08
N ALA A 62 6.12 1.22 -54.91
CA ALA A 62 7.48 0.88 -54.48
C ALA A 62 8.05 1.90 -53.47
N GLY A 63 7.70 3.19 -53.61
CA GLY A 63 8.06 4.23 -52.64
C GLY A 63 7.33 4.09 -51.30
N GLU A 64 6.05 3.70 -51.32
CA GLU A 64 5.24 3.50 -50.11
C GLU A 64 5.67 2.24 -49.33
N THR A 65 6.01 1.15 -50.03
CA THR A 65 6.54 -0.07 -49.38
C THR A 65 7.92 0.18 -48.77
N ARG A 66 8.81 0.90 -49.47
CA ARG A 66 10.14 1.22 -48.95
C ARG A 66 10.11 2.16 -47.75
N ARG A 67 9.10 3.04 -47.65
CA ARG A 67 8.85 3.88 -46.46
C ARG A 67 8.32 3.08 -45.28
N LYS A 68 7.33 2.21 -45.49
CA LYS A 68 6.82 1.32 -44.43
C LYS A 68 7.91 0.40 -43.88
N GLU A 69 8.71 -0.20 -44.76
CA GLU A 69 9.80 -1.10 -44.33
C GLU A 69 10.89 -0.36 -43.52
N GLN A 70 11.15 0.91 -43.82
CA GLN A 70 12.03 1.76 -43.01
C GLN A 70 11.41 2.14 -41.65
N GLU A 71 10.11 2.40 -41.60
CA GLU A 71 9.39 2.68 -40.36
C GLU A 71 9.32 1.43 -39.45
N ASP A 72 8.99 0.27 -40.03
CA ASP A 72 8.95 -1.01 -39.33
C ASP A 72 10.33 -1.41 -38.78
N LYS A 73 11.40 -1.18 -39.55
CA LYS A 73 12.78 -1.42 -39.09
C LYS A 73 13.16 -0.51 -37.92
N LYS A 74 12.81 0.78 -37.97
CA LYS A 74 13.05 1.72 -36.87
C LYS A 74 12.23 1.38 -35.63
N GLU A 75 10.99 0.94 -35.80
CA GLU A 75 10.16 0.50 -34.68
C GLU A 75 10.70 -0.78 -34.04
N ALA A 76 11.13 -1.75 -34.85
CA ALA A 76 11.76 -2.97 -34.35
C ALA A 76 13.06 -2.67 -33.59
N GLU A 77 13.87 -1.74 -34.09
CA GLU A 77 15.10 -1.31 -33.40
C GLU A 77 14.79 -0.58 -32.10
N ARG A 78 13.79 0.31 -32.08
CA ARG A 78 13.32 0.98 -30.86
C ARG A 78 12.78 -0.02 -29.83
N LYS A 79 12.02 -1.03 -30.26
CA LYS A 79 11.53 -2.10 -29.37
C LYS A 79 12.68 -2.91 -28.78
N LYS A 80 13.67 -3.29 -29.60
CA LYS A 80 14.88 -3.97 -29.11
C LYS A 80 15.67 -3.12 -28.12
N GLN A 81 15.79 -1.81 -28.36
CA GLN A 81 16.43 -0.89 -27.41
C GLN A 81 15.64 -0.76 -26.11
N GLN A 82 14.31 -0.73 -26.16
CA GLN A 82 13.45 -0.72 -24.96
C GLN A 82 13.56 -2.02 -24.17
N GLU A 83 13.52 -3.17 -24.84
CA GLU A 83 13.72 -4.48 -24.22
C GLU A 83 15.10 -4.59 -23.57
N PHE A 84 16.15 -4.08 -24.23
CA PHE A 84 17.49 -4.02 -23.68
C PHE A 84 17.57 -3.07 -22.47
N ALA A 85 16.99 -1.87 -22.57
CA ALA A 85 16.96 -0.92 -21.46
C ALA A 85 16.20 -1.47 -20.24
N GLU A 86 15.15 -2.26 -20.46
CA GLU A 86 14.40 -2.91 -19.40
C GLU A 86 15.18 -4.06 -18.74
N LEU A 87 15.96 -4.80 -19.53
CA LEU A 87 16.85 -5.85 -19.02
C LEU A 87 18.02 -5.30 -18.20
N PHE A 88 18.55 -4.13 -18.58
CA PHE A 88 19.67 -3.46 -17.91
C PHE A 88 19.23 -2.41 -16.87
N LYS A 89 17.98 -2.47 -16.39
CA LYS A 89 17.53 -1.63 -15.25
C LYS A 89 18.48 -1.87 -14.06
N PRO A 90 19.22 -0.83 -13.61
CA PRO A 90 20.18 -1.00 -12.53
C PRO A 90 19.45 -1.43 -11.26
N MET A 91 20.02 -2.42 -10.58
CA MET A 91 19.47 -2.97 -9.34
C MET A 91 19.33 -1.85 -8.30
N GLN A 92 18.10 -1.54 -7.91
CA GLN A 92 17.78 -0.42 -7.03
C GLN A 92 18.44 -0.60 -5.67
N THR A 93 19.26 0.38 -5.26
CA THR A 93 19.89 0.38 -3.95
C THR A 93 18.90 0.87 -2.91
N GLN A 94 18.53 0.00 -1.98
CA GLN A 94 17.66 0.33 -0.86
C GLN A 94 18.27 1.45 0.01
N THR A 95 17.59 2.59 0.10
CA THR A 95 17.95 3.70 0.99
C THR A 95 16.94 3.76 2.15
N VAL A 96 17.42 4.08 3.36
CA VAL A 96 16.58 4.19 4.56
C VAL A 96 16.56 5.66 4.97
N PRO A 97 15.38 6.22 5.30
CA PRO A 97 15.27 7.57 5.86
C PRO A 97 16.11 7.74 7.15
N PHE A 98 16.59 8.96 7.40
CA PHE A 98 17.34 9.27 8.62
C PHE A 98 16.49 9.02 9.86
N GLY A 99 17.04 8.31 10.86
CA GLY A 99 16.37 8.00 12.13
C GLY A 99 15.84 6.57 12.27
N VAL A 100 15.77 5.79 11.19
CA VAL A 100 15.33 4.38 11.24
C VAL A 100 16.55 3.45 11.20
N ASN A 101 16.63 2.52 12.16
CA ASN A 101 17.71 1.54 12.21
C ASN A 101 17.67 0.63 10.97
N PRO A 102 18.74 0.56 10.14
CA PRO A 102 18.70 -0.22 8.90
C PRO A 102 18.42 -1.72 9.09
N LYS A 103 18.75 -2.26 10.27
CA LYS A 103 18.45 -3.64 10.67
C LYS A 103 16.98 -3.91 10.99
N THR A 104 16.14 -2.89 11.10
CA THR A 104 14.68 -3.07 11.24
C THR A 104 13.97 -3.10 9.89
N VAL A 105 14.72 -3.01 8.79
CA VAL A 105 14.16 -3.08 7.43
C VAL A 105 14.65 -4.37 6.77
N LEU A 106 13.76 -5.11 6.11
CA LEU A 106 14.11 -6.33 5.39
C LEU A 106 15.04 -6.00 4.21
N CYS A 107 16.09 -6.79 4.05
CA CYS A 107 17.05 -6.69 2.94
C CYS A 107 16.39 -7.10 1.62
N GLU A 108 16.31 -6.18 0.67
CA GLU A 108 15.72 -6.44 -0.65
C GLU A 108 16.52 -7.48 -1.44
N PHE A 109 17.84 -7.45 -1.33
CA PHE A 109 18.72 -8.48 -1.94
C PHE A 109 18.52 -9.86 -1.33
N PHE A 110 18.18 -9.93 -0.03
CA PHE A 110 17.89 -11.20 0.62
C PHE A 110 16.52 -11.74 0.20
N LYS A 111 15.54 -10.84 0.07
CA LYS A 111 14.23 -11.16 -0.49
C LYS A 111 14.34 -11.73 -1.92
N LEU A 112 15.25 -11.17 -2.72
CA LEU A 112 15.56 -11.64 -4.08
C LEU A 112 16.56 -12.81 -4.13
N GLY A 113 17.08 -13.29 -2.99
CA GLY A 113 18.04 -14.40 -2.94
C GLY A 113 19.46 -14.08 -3.44
N SER A 114 19.78 -12.82 -3.69
CA SER A 114 21.05 -12.34 -4.26
C SER A 114 21.97 -11.66 -3.23
N CYS A 115 21.63 -11.71 -1.93
CA CYS A 115 22.42 -11.06 -0.90
C CYS A 115 23.72 -11.82 -0.59
N THR A 116 24.86 -11.25 -0.99
CA THR A 116 26.21 -11.79 -0.69
C THR A 116 26.72 -11.43 0.71
N ARG A 117 26.00 -10.58 1.45
CA ARG A 117 26.45 -10.00 2.72
C ARG A 117 26.13 -10.85 3.95
N GLY A 118 25.29 -11.88 3.79
CA GLY A 118 24.90 -12.81 4.86
C GLY A 118 24.46 -12.10 6.14
N ASN A 119 24.88 -12.61 7.30
CA ASN A 119 24.53 -12.05 8.62
C ASN A 119 25.16 -10.69 8.92
N LYS A 120 26.13 -10.24 8.11
CA LYS A 120 26.76 -8.92 8.23
C LYS A 120 26.05 -7.86 7.38
N CYS A 121 24.91 -8.20 6.76
CA CYS A 121 24.13 -7.26 6.00
C CYS A 121 23.68 -6.07 6.87
N LYS A 122 23.68 -4.87 6.29
CA LYS A 122 23.15 -3.65 6.92
C LYS A 122 21.64 -3.77 7.19
N PHE A 123 20.95 -4.60 6.41
CA PHE A 123 19.52 -4.84 6.45
C PHE A 123 19.20 -6.21 7.05
N SER A 124 17.98 -6.38 7.59
CA SER A 124 17.54 -7.63 8.19
C SER A 124 17.40 -8.76 7.17
N HIS A 125 17.79 -9.98 7.54
CA HIS A 125 17.49 -11.21 6.81
C HIS A 125 16.33 -11.99 7.45
N ASP A 126 15.62 -11.40 8.41
CA ASP A 126 14.45 -12.01 9.02
C ASP A 126 13.18 -11.57 8.28
N LYS A 127 12.54 -12.50 7.57
CA LYS A 127 11.27 -12.29 6.85
C LYS A 127 10.12 -11.86 7.78
N ALA A 128 10.23 -12.10 9.09
CA ALA A 128 9.23 -11.63 10.05
C ALA A 128 9.22 -10.10 10.19
N VAL A 129 10.32 -9.41 9.85
CA VAL A 129 10.42 -7.95 9.91
C VAL A 129 9.49 -7.28 8.90
N GLU A 130 9.29 -7.86 7.72
CA GLU A 130 8.35 -7.32 6.71
C GLU A 130 6.88 -7.47 7.14
N ARG A 131 6.55 -8.44 7.99
CA ARG A 131 5.19 -8.63 8.51
C ARG A 131 4.79 -7.66 9.62
N LYS A 132 5.74 -6.86 10.14
CA LYS A 132 5.45 -5.74 11.04
C LYS A 132 5.02 -4.53 10.19
N SER A 133 3.92 -4.67 9.44
CA SER A 133 3.25 -3.52 8.84
C SER A 133 2.74 -2.60 9.94
N GLU A 134 2.61 -1.32 9.64
CA GLU A 134 2.14 -0.29 10.56
C GLU A 134 0.87 -0.78 11.28
N LYS A 135 0.87 -0.70 12.62
CA LYS A 135 -0.31 -1.04 13.40
C LYS A 135 -1.43 -0.09 12.97
N LEU A 136 -2.53 -0.66 12.51
CA LEU A 136 -3.71 0.12 12.16
C LEU A 136 -4.13 0.93 13.39
N ASP A 137 -4.21 2.26 13.24
CA ASP A 137 -4.58 3.15 14.33
C ASP A 137 -6.02 2.86 14.78
N VAL A 138 -6.16 2.43 16.03
CA VAL A 138 -7.40 1.95 16.64
C VAL A 138 -8.40 3.10 16.87
N TYR A 139 -7.92 4.35 16.85
CA TYR A 139 -8.73 5.54 17.09
C TYR A 139 -9.26 6.18 15.80
N THR A 140 -8.79 5.75 14.63
CA THR A 140 -9.23 6.28 13.33
C THR A 140 -10.04 5.24 12.57
N ASP A 141 -11.27 5.57 12.18
CA ASP A 141 -12.07 4.72 11.30
C ASP A 141 -11.61 4.93 9.85
N LYS A 142 -11.29 3.84 9.13
CA LYS A 142 -10.86 3.91 7.71
C LYS A 142 -11.87 4.63 6.81
N ARG A 143 -13.14 4.68 7.21
CA ARG A 143 -14.22 5.34 6.45
C ARG A 143 -14.20 6.86 6.60
N ASP A 144 -13.70 7.38 7.72
CA ASP A 144 -13.58 8.83 7.94
C ASP A 144 -12.57 9.45 6.95
N ALA A 145 -11.54 8.69 6.55
CA ALA A 145 -10.52 9.14 5.59
C ALA A 145 -11.07 9.43 4.18
N GLN A 146 -12.18 8.80 3.77
CA GLN A 146 -12.81 9.04 2.47
C GLN A 146 -13.64 10.34 2.44
N SER A 147 -13.98 10.91 3.60
CA SER A 147 -14.75 12.16 3.70
C SER A 147 -13.90 13.43 3.53
N ALA A 148 -12.57 13.31 3.57
CA ALA A 148 -11.63 14.40 3.33
C ALA A 148 -11.40 14.69 1.83
N ASP A 149 -12.12 14.00 0.95
CA ASP A 149 -12.04 14.17 -0.50
C ASP A 149 -12.88 15.39 -0.93
N THR A 150 -12.20 16.52 -1.13
CA THR A 150 -12.78 17.83 -1.51
C THR A 150 -13.32 17.81 -2.95
N MET A 151 -14.49 18.44 -3.19
CA MET A 151 -15.17 18.52 -4.51
C MET A 151 -14.27 18.96 -5.68
N ASP A 152 -13.20 19.70 -5.39
CA ASP A 152 -12.31 20.32 -6.39
C ASP A 152 -11.53 19.31 -7.25
N THR A 153 -11.41 18.05 -6.84
CA THR A 153 -10.70 16.99 -7.57
C THR A 153 -11.62 16.02 -8.31
N TRP A 154 -12.93 16.30 -8.37
CA TRP A 154 -13.91 15.34 -8.86
C TRP A 154 -14.23 15.52 -10.36
N ASP A 155 -14.10 14.44 -11.13
CA ASP A 155 -14.55 14.37 -12.51
C ASP A 155 -16.08 14.24 -12.63
N GLN A 156 -16.64 14.64 -13.77
CA GLN A 156 -18.09 14.65 -14.06
C GLN A 156 -18.80 13.32 -13.72
N SER A 157 -18.17 12.17 -13.99
CA SER A 157 -18.74 10.85 -13.67
C SER A 157 -18.79 10.55 -12.17
N ARG A 158 -17.80 11.03 -11.39
CA ARG A 158 -17.80 10.90 -9.92
C ARG A 158 -18.84 11.83 -9.30
N LEU A 159 -19.04 13.00 -9.88
CA LEU A 159 -20.11 13.92 -9.49
C LEU A 159 -21.50 13.30 -9.71
N GLU A 160 -21.74 12.68 -10.87
CA GLU A 160 -23.00 12.00 -11.18
C GLU A 160 -23.28 10.83 -10.21
N GLU A 161 -22.28 10.02 -9.89
CA GLU A 161 -22.38 8.92 -8.91
C GLU A 161 -22.73 9.42 -7.50
N VAL A 162 -22.16 10.55 -7.09
CA VAL A 162 -22.45 11.14 -5.78
C VAL A 162 -23.84 11.79 -5.74
N VAL A 163 -24.29 12.42 -6.82
CA VAL A 163 -25.67 12.93 -6.91
C VAL A 163 -26.68 11.77 -6.85
N LEU A 164 -26.43 10.67 -7.57
CA LEU A 164 -27.23 9.44 -7.51
C LEU A 164 -27.27 8.83 -6.09
N SER A 165 -26.14 8.81 -5.39
CA SER A 165 -26.07 8.27 -4.02
C SER A 165 -26.64 9.22 -2.96
N LYS A 166 -26.62 10.55 -3.16
CA LYS A 166 -27.25 11.54 -2.26
C LYS A 166 -28.79 11.49 -2.27
N HIS A 167 -29.39 11.02 -3.36
CA HIS A 167 -30.83 10.76 -3.44
C HIS A 167 -31.26 9.41 -2.84
N GLY A 168 -30.30 8.56 -2.43
CA GLY A 168 -30.52 7.37 -1.62
C GLY A 168 -30.28 7.65 -0.14
N ASN A 169 -31.04 7.00 0.74
CA ASN A 169 -30.92 7.11 2.20
C ASN A 169 -29.44 7.10 2.63
N PRO A 170 -28.87 8.22 3.11
CA PRO A 170 -27.48 8.25 3.51
C PRO A 170 -27.31 7.24 4.63
N GLN A 171 -26.42 6.26 4.45
CA GLN A 171 -26.07 5.32 5.51
C GLN A 171 -25.55 6.13 6.71
N THR A 172 -26.42 6.34 7.69
CA THR A 172 -26.10 7.12 8.89
C THR A 172 -25.17 6.26 9.73
N THR A 173 -23.87 6.41 9.57
CA THR A 173 -22.90 5.82 10.49
C THR A 173 -23.20 6.36 11.88
N THR A 174 -23.66 5.48 12.76
CA THR A 174 -23.97 5.85 14.14
C THR A 174 -22.66 6.14 14.89
N ALA A 175 -22.69 7.10 15.83
CA ALA A 175 -21.55 7.38 16.72
C ALA A 175 -21.28 6.25 17.73
N ILE A 176 -22.10 5.20 17.72
CA ILE A 176 -22.00 4.05 18.60
C ILE A 176 -20.92 3.11 18.06
N VAL A 177 -20.05 2.65 18.94
CA VAL A 177 -18.96 1.71 18.63
C VAL A 177 -19.53 0.32 18.34
N CYS A 178 -19.02 -0.34 17.30
CA CYS A 178 -19.44 -1.69 16.94
C CYS A 178 -19.07 -2.72 18.02
N LYS A 179 -20.01 -3.61 18.37
CA LYS A 179 -19.79 -4.68 19.37
C LYS A 179 -18.69 -5.66 18.94
N HIS A 180 -18.71 -6.09 17.68
CA HIS A 180 -17.69 -7.01 17.14
C HIS A 180 -16.31 -6.36 17.05
N PHE A 181 -16.25 -5.04 16.91
CA PHE A 181 -14.99 -4.30 16.97
C PHE A 181 -14.43 -4.33 18.40
N LEU A 182 -15.24 -4.07 19.43
CA LEU A 182 -14.80 -4.20 20.82
C LEU A 182 -14.30 -5.63 21.12
N GLU A 183 -15.03 -6.65 20.70
CA GLU A 183 -14.64 -8.06 20.85
C GLU A 183 -13.34 -8.39 20.10
N ALA A 184 -13.15 -7.83 18.90
CA ALA A 184 -11.94 -8.05 18.11
C ALA A 184 -10.71 -7.38 18.72
N ILE A 185 -10.85 -6.17 19.29
CA ILE A 185 -9.74 -5.52 19.99
C ILE A 185 -9.46 -6.23 21.31
N GLU A 186 -10.49 -6.61 22.07
CA GLU A 186 -10.32 -7.40 23.30
C GLU A 186 -9.60 -8.73 23.02
N ASN A 187 -9.87 -9.37 21.90
CA ASN A 187 -9.18 -10.59 21.47
C ASN A 187 -7.86 -10.34 20.71
N SER A 188 -7.45 -9.07 20.55
CA SER A 188 -6.26 -8.67 19.78
C SER A 188 -6.24 -9.21 18.34
N LYS A 189 -7.43 -9.45 17.77
CA LYS A 189 -7.66 -9.92 16.39
C LYS A 189 -7.94 -8.77 15.42
N TYR A 190 -8.13 -7.55 15.93
CA TYR A 190 -8.27 -6.36 15.10
C TYR A 190 -6.94 -6.03 14.39
N GLY A 191 -6.96 -5.93 13.07
CA GLY A 191 -5.76 -5.72 12.28
C GLY A 191 -6.00 -5.65 10.77
N TRP A 192 -4.94 -5.86 9.99
CA TRP A 192 -4.90 -5.62 8.54
C TRP A 192 -5.97 -6.37 7.73
N PHE A 193 -6.39 -7.56 8.19
CA PHE A 193 -7.38 -8.40 7.51
C PHE A 193 -8.66 -8.59 8.34
N TRP A 194 -8.90 -7.75 9.35
CA TRP A 194 -10.11 -7.87 10.15
C TRP A 194 -11.29 -7.18 9.45
N GLU A 195 -12.31 -7.98 9.12
CA GLU A 195 -13.58 -7.50 8.57
C GLU A 195 -14.68 -7.68 9.62
N CYS A 196 -15.53 -6.68 9.75
CA CYS A 196 -16.64 -6.74 10.71
C CYS A 196 -17.71 -7.75 10.25
N PRO A 197 -18.09 -8.73 11.08
CA PRO A 197 -19.13 -9.70 10.72
C PRO A 197 -20.50 -9.06 10.46
N SER A 198 -20.78 -7.87 11.01
CA SER A 198 -22.04 -7.14 10.78
C SER A 198 -22.11 -6.36 9.48
N GLY A 199 -21.09 -6.45 8.60
CA GLY A 199 -21.16 -5.85 7.26
C GLY A 199 -19.86 -5.25 6.72
N GLY A 200 -18.69 -5.65 7.20
CA GLY A 200 -17.39 -5.16 6.74
C GLY A 200 -17.32 -3.64 6.80
N ASP A 201 -17.08 -3.01 5.66
CA ASP A 201 -17.03 -1.54 5.53
C ASP A 201 -18.41 -0.86 5.57
N LYS A 202 -19.50 -1.63 5.42
CA LYS A 202 -20.89 -1.13 5.46
C LYS A 202 -21.54 -1.24 6.84
N CYS A 203 -20.78 -1.55 7.88
CA CYS A 203 -21.31 -1.64 9.24
C CYS A 203 -21.95 -0.32 9.68
N LEU A 204 -23.15 -0.36 10.26
CA LEU A 204 -23.86 0.83 10.76
C LEU A 204 -23.13 1.52 11.93
N TYR A 205 -22.28 0.76 12.63
CA TYR A 205 -21.56 1.18 13.84
C TYR A 205 -20.12 1.57 13.54
N LYS A 206 -19.51 2.41 14.39
CA LYS A 206 -18.14 2.90 14.22
C LYS A 206 -17.09 1.83 14.56
N HIS A 207 -16.05 1.69 13.75
CA HIS A 207 -14.90 0.79 13.96
C HIS A 207 -13.68 1.54 14.46
N ALA A 208 -13.90 2.43 15.43
CA ALA A 208 -12.87 3.18 16.12
C ALA A 208 -13.27 3.35 17.58
N LEU A 209 -12.29 3.36 18.47
CA LEU A 209 -12.56 3.65 19.88
C LEU A 209 -12.89 5.13 20.06
N PRO A 210 -13.79 5.46 20.99
CA PRO A 210 -14.04 6.85 21.34
C PRO A 210 -12.74 7.53 21.81
N PRO A 211 -12.51 8.81 21.46
CA PRO A 211 -11.33 9.53 21.89
C PRO A 211 -11.26 9.54 23.42
N GLY A 212 -10.16 9.04 23.99
CA GLY A 212 -9.94 8.92 25.44
C GLY A 212 -10.32 7.58 26.08
N PHE A 213 -10.89 6.63 25.33
CA PHE A 213 -11.16 5.28 25.85
C PHE A 213 -9.89 4.42 25.81
N VAL A 214 -9.32 4.12 26.98
CA VAL A 214 -8.16 3.24 27.14
C VAL A 214 -8.63 1.81 27.42
N LEU A 215 -8.11 0.84 26.67
CA LEU A 215 -8.45 -0.58 26.85
C LEU A 215 -8.06 -1.09 28.22
N LYS A 216 -8.85 -2.01 28.78
CA LYS A 216 -8.53 -2.70 30.06
C LYS A 216 -7.18 -3.42 30.05
N LYS A 217 -6.73 -3.90 28.88
CA LYS A 217 -5.41 -4.55 28.71
C LYS A 217 -4.25 -3.56 28.68
N ASP A 218 -4.49 -2.35 28.18
CA ASP A 218 -3.48 -1.28 28.04
C ASP A 218 -3.48 -0.33 29.25
N ARG A 219 -4.56 -0.34 30.04
CA ARG A 219 -4.58 0.17 31.41
C ARG A 219 -3.73 -0.79 32.25
N LYS A 220 -2.42 -0.66 32.03
CA LYS A 220 -1.34 -1.43 32.62
C LYS A 220 -1.66 -1.65 34.09
N LEU A 221 -1.41 -2.88 34.55
CA LEU A 221 -1.20 -3.21 35.95
C LEU A 221 -0.64 -1.96 36.62
N GLU A 222 -1.31 -1.45 37.65
CA GLU A 222 -0.56 -0.77 38.69
C GLU A 222 0.40 -1.84 39.20
N GLU A 223 1.57 -1.82 38.60
CA GLU A 223 2.81 -2.33 39.11
C GLU A 223 2.82 -1.77 40.52
N LYS A 224 2.36 -2.59 41.48
CA LYS A 224 2.52 -2.29 42.89
C LYS A 224 3.99 -1.93 42.99
N GLU A 225 4.27 -0.66 43.23
CA GLU A 225 5.62 -0.24 43.53
C GLU A 225 5.99 -1.03 44.79
N GLU A 226 6.69 -2.15 44.57
CA GLU A 226 7.29 -2.92 45.64
C GLU A 226 8.30 -1.96 46.23
N ILE A 227 7.90 -1.32 47.34
CA ILE A 227 8.72 -0.37 48.10
C ILE A 227 10.08 -1.05 48.26
N SER A 228 11.14 -0.40 47.75
CA SER A 228 12.46 -0.99 47.79
C SER A 228 12.84 -1.33 49.23
N LEU A 229 13.65 -2.37 49.43
CA LEU A 229 14.14 -2.74 50.77
C LEU A 229 14.79 -1.54 51.48
N GLU A 230 15.41 -0.62 50.74
CA GLU A 230 15.97 0.61 51.30
C GLU A 230 14.90 1.55 51.86
N ASP A 231 13.81 1.80 51.13
CA ASP A 231 12.71 2.68 51.56
C ASP A 231 11.97 2.11 52.78
N PHE A 232 11.85 0.78 52.86
CA PHE A 232 11.32 0.10 54.03
C PHE A 232 12.23 0.30 55.26
N LEU A 233 13.55 0.15 55.09
CA LEU A 233 14.53 0.37 56.16
C LEU A 233 14.56 1.83 56.64
N GLU A 234 14.41 2.81 55.75
CA GLU A 234 14.34 4.22 56.11
C GLU A 234 13.05 4.56 56.89
N THR A 235 11.93 3.96 56.50
CA THR A 235 10.66 4.10 57.21
C THR A 235 10.76 3.55 58.63
N GLU A 236 11.37 2.37 58.81
CA GLU A 236 11.60 1.79 60.13
C GLU A 236 12.59 2.61 60.96
N ARG A 237 13.67 3.15 60.35
CA ARG A 237 14.62 4.03 61.04
C ARG A 237 13.95 5.30 61.58
N HIS A 238 13.03 5.88 60.83
CA HIS A 238 12.28 7.06 61.27
C HIS A 238 11.32 6.73 62.44
N LYS A 239 10.74 5.53 62.48
CA LYS A 239 9.85 5.08 63.57
C LYS A 239 10.58 4.81 64.89
N LEU A 240 11.86 4.41 64.86
CA LEU A 240 12.61 4.04 66.08
C LEU A 240 12.83 5.21 67.08
N GLY A 241 12.54 6.47 66.71
CA GLY A 241 12.61 7.62 67.62
C GLY A 241 14.01 7.92 68.17
N SER A 242 14.11 8.89 69.09
CA SER A 242 15.39 9.40 69.63
C SER A 242 15.94 8.60 70.83
N ASN A 243 15.17 7.67 71.42
CA ASN A 243 15.57 6.89 72.59
C ASN A 243 16.18 5.54 72.18
N GLN A 244 17.34 5.58 71.50
CA GLN A 244 18.05 4.38 71.07
C GLN A 244 19.21 4.06 72.03
N THR A 245 19.37 2.78 72.37
CA THR A 245 20.53 2.31 73.15
C THR A 245 21.77 2.27 72.27
N PRO A 246 22.82 3.05 72.56
CA PRO A 246 24.05 3.01 71.78
C PRO A 246 24.73 1.65 71.93
N VAL A 247 25.27 1.12 70.84
CA VAL A 247 25.99 -0.16 70.84
C VAL A 247 27.33 0.03 71.54
N THR A 248 27.36 -0.35 72.82
CA THR A 248 28.57 -0.44 73.64
C THR A 248 29.05 -1.89 73.74
N LEU A 249 30.31 -2.11 74.08
CA LEU A 249 30.89 -3.46 74.21
C LEU A 249 30.06 -4.36 75.16
N GLU A 250 29.60 -3.81 76.28
CA GLU A 250 28.78 -4.53 77.26
C GLU A 250 27.39 -4.89 76.72
N SER A 251 26.74 -3.96 76.00
CA SER A 251 25.44 -4.24 75.37
C SER A 251 25.56 -5.31 74.26
N PHE A 252 26.68 -5.32 73.54
CA PHE A 252 26.94 -6.26 72.45
C PHE A 252 27.23 -7.67 72.97
N THR A 253 28.02 -7.80 74.04
CA THR A 253 28.30 -9.12 74.65
C THR A 253 27.05 -9.73 75.28
N ALA A 254 26.24 -8.92 75.97
CA ALA A 254 24.95 -9.35 76.50
C ALA A 254 23.99 -9.81 75.38
N TRP A 255 23.88 -9.05 74.29
CA TRP A 255 23.08 -9.43 73.12
C TRP A 255 23.58 -10.72 72.46
N LYS A 256 24.91 -10.88 72.32
CA LYS A 256 25.51 -12.07 71.71
C LYS A 256 25.23 -13.33 72.52
N ALA A 257 25.37 -13.26 73.85
CA ALA A 257 25.03 -14.35 74.75
C ALA A 257 23.53 -14.70 74.68
N ALA A 258 22.65 -13.69 74.72
CA ALA A 258 21.20 -13.90 74.59
C ALA A 258 20.81 -14.53 73.24
N ARG A 259 21.49 -14.14 72.15
CA ARG A 259 21.22 -14.69 70.81
C ARG A 259 21.72 -16.12 70.64
N GLN A 260 22.85 -16.47 71.24
CA GLN A 260 23.34 -17.86 71.29
C GLN A 260 22.37 -18.76 72.07
N ALA A 261 21.96 -18.33 73.27
CA ALA A 261 20.99 -19.06 74.08
C ALA A 261 19.64 -19.25 73.35
N ARG A 262 19.14 -18.23 72.64
CA ARG A 262 17.91 -18.34 71.85
C ARG A 262 18.03 -19.35 70.71
N LYS A 263 19.17 -19.37 70.02
CA LYS A 263 19.43 -20.33 68.94
C LYS A 263 19.51 -21.76 69.46
N GLU A 264 20.21 -21.96 70.57
CA GLU A 264 20.32 -23.28 71.22
C GLU A 264 18.95 -23.78 71.71
N ALA A 265 18.10 -22.89 72.25
CA ALA A 265 16.74 -23.24 72.65
C ALA A 265 15.82 -23.58 71.46
N GLU A 266 15.99 -22.90 70.32
CA GLU A 266 15.24 -23.17 69.07
C GLU A 266 15.71 -24.45 68.38
N GLU A 267 16.98 -24.83 68.53
CA GLU A 267 17.55 -26.09 68.01
C GLU A 267 17.23 -27.30 68.91
N GLN A 268 16.88 -27.06 70.17
CA GLN A 268 16.42 -28.07 71.13
C GLN A 268 14.88 -28.28 71.11
N GLN A 269 14.13 -27.45 70.39
CA GLN A 269 12.70 -27.60 70.13
C GLN A 269 12.45 -28.36 68.82
#